data_AF-A0A258AT32-F1
#
_entry.id   AF-A0A258AT32-F1
#
_cell.length_a   1.000
_cell.length_b   1.000
_cell.length_c   1.000
_cell.angle_alpha   90.00
_cell.angle_beta   90.00
_cell.angle_gamma   90.00
#
_symmetry.space_group_name_H-M   'P 1'
#
loop_
_entity.id
_entity.type
_entity.pdbx_description
1 polymer ?
#
loop_
_entity_poly.entity_id
_entity_poly.type
_entity_poly.pdbx_seq_one_letter_code
_entity_poly.pdbx_strand_id
1 'polypeptide(L)' 'MILDTLENSARYEVLNSRFAKAFAYLRTVDGTQPLGRFDLDGDDCFALVQTYETKL' A
#
# COMPACT_ATOMS: atom_id res chain seq x y z
N MET A 1 2.04 0.40 -15.82
CA MET A 1 2.94 0.77 -14.70
C MET A 1 2.64 2.21 -14.33
N ILE A 2 2.38 2.49 -13.05
CA ILE A 2 2.14 3.84 -12.51
C ILE A 2 3.27 4.08 -11.50
N LEU A 3 4.01 5.18 -11.65
CA LEU A 3 5.03 5.63 -10.72
C LEU A 3 4.69 7.08 -10.37
N ASP A 4 4.32 7.31 -9.12
CA ASP A 4 3.86 8.61 -8.63
C ASP A 4 4.01 8.65 -7.09
N THR A 5 3.59 9.75 -6.47
CA THR A 5 3.53 9.91 -5.02
C THR A 5 2.13 9.65 -4.48
N LEU A 6 2.03 9.35 -3.17
CA LEU A 6 0.77 8.99 -2.54
C LEU A 6 -0.23 10.16 -2.53
N GLU A 7 0.23 11.41 -2.59
CA GLU A 7 -0.61 12.61 -2.69
C GLU A 7 -1.49 12.59 -3.95
N ASN A 8 -1.04 11.94 -5.02
CA ASN A 8 -1.78 11.82 -6.29
C ASN A 8 -2.71 10.60 -6.35
N SER A 9 -2.75 9.76 -5.31
CA SER A 9 -3.50 8.49 -5.26
C SER A 9 -4.98 8.60 -5.65
N ALA A 10 -5.65 9.71 -5.32
CA ALA A 10 -7.06 9.93 -5.64
C ALA A 10 -7.37 9.81 -7.15
N ARG A 11 -6.41 10.14 -8.02
CA ARG A 11 -6.55 10.01 -9.49
C ARG A 11 -6.66 8.56 -9.94
N TYR A 12 -6.14 7.64 -9.12
CA TYR A 12 -6.01 6.23 -9.45
C TYR A 12 -7.06 5.36 -8.78
N GLU A 13 -7.72 5.84 -7.70
CA GLU A 13 -8.76 5.09 -6.98
C GLU A 13 -9.91 4.61 -7.89
N VAL A 14 -10.21 5.35 -8.96
CA VAL A 14 -11.26 5.00 -9.93
C VAL A 14 -10.88 3.85 -10.87
N LEU A 15 -9.60 3.48 -10.96
CA LEU A 15 -9.13 2.46 -11.91
C LEU A 15 -9.42 1.04 -11.42
N ASN A 16 -9.54 0.85 -10.11
CA ASN A 16 -9.89 -0.43 -9.51
C ASN A 16 -10.47 -0.24 -8.12
N SER A 17 -11.58 -0.92 -7.82
CA SER A 17 -12.25 -0.86 -6.51
C SER A 17 -11.33 -1.15 -5.31
N ARG A 18 -10.28 -1.97 -5.47
CA ARG A 18 -9.32 -2.31 -4.41
C ARG A 18 -8.24 -1.24 -4.21
N PHE A 19 -8.05 -0.32 -5.16
CA PHE A 19 -7.07 0.75 -5.00
C PHE A 19 -7.48 1.71 -3.88
N ALA A 20 -8.78 2.00 -3.73
CA ALA A 20 -9.27 2.79 -2.61
C ALA A 20 -8.88 2.17 -1.25
N LYS A 21 -9.02 0.85 -1.09
CA LYS A 21 -8.62 0.12 0.13
C LYS A 21 -7.10 0.18 0.37
N ALA A 22 -6.32 -0.07 -0.68
CA ALA A 22 -4.86 -0.02 -0.62
C ALA A 22 -4.35 1.39 -0.26
N PHE A 23 -4.86 2.44 -0.90
CA PHE A 23 -4.45 3.81 -0.61
C PHE A 23 -4.93 4.30 0.75
N ALA A 24 -6.10 3.86 1.23
CA ALA A 24 -6.54 4.14 2.59
C ALA A 24 -5.53 3.61 3.62
N TYR A 25 -5.02 2.39 3.45
CA TYR A 25 -3.97 1.84 4.30
C TYR A 25 -2.64 2.61 4.15
N LEU A 26 -2.19 2.84 2.91
CA LEU A 26 -0.91 3.52 2.68
C LEU A 26 -0.85 4.93 3.29
N ARG A 27 -1.98 5.64 3.37
CA ARG A 27 -2.04 6.97 4.02
C ARG A 27 -1.84 6.92 5.54
N THR A 28 -1.98 5.75 6.17
CA THR A 28 -1.71 5.58 7.61
C THR A 28 -0.30 5.04 7.88
N VAL A 29 0.48 4.73 6.86
CA VAL A 29 1.83 4.19 6.99
C VAL A 29 2.80 5.33 7.30
N ASP A 30 3.47 5.23 8.45
CA ASP A 30 4.44 6.20 8.96
C ASP A 30 5.80 5.56 9.29
N GLY A 31 5.98 4.28 8.98
CA GLY A 31 7.20 3.52 9.23
C GLY A 31 7.24 2.80 10.58
N THR A 32 6.19 2.90 11.40
CA THR A 32 6.11 2.20 12.69
C THR A 32 5.33 0.88 12.62
N GLN A 33 4.82 0.52 11.44
CA GLN A 33 4.00 -0.66 11.25
C GLN A 33 4.80 -1.94 11.58
N PRO A 34 4.21 -2.91 12.32
CA PRO A 34 4.84 -4.21 12.52
C PRO A 34 5.22 -4.87 11.20
N LEU A 35 6.33 -5.60 11.19
CA LEU A 35 6.68 -6.44 10.04
C LEU A 35 5.63 -7.54 9.88
N GLY A 36 5.25 -7.84 8.64
CA GLY A 36 4.30 -8.89 8.31
C GLY A 36 3.11 -8.41 7.48
N ARG A 37 2.08 -9.27 7.46
CA ARG A 37 0.90 -9.13 6.59
C ARG A 37 -0.23 -8.39 7.29
N PHE A 38 -0.85 -7.46 6.59
CA PHE A 38 -2.06 -6.74 6.98
C PHE A 38 -3.14 -7.00 5.94
N ASP A 39 -4.22 -7.67 6.34
CA ASP A 39 -5.33 -7.95 5.45
C ASP A 39 -6.19 -6.70 5.26
N LEU A 40 -6.37 -6.27 4.01
CA LEU A 40 -7.19 -5.12 3.63
C LEU A 40 -8.51 -5.57 2.98
N ASP A 41 -8.50 -6.75 2.35
CA ASP A 41 -9.64 -7.40 1.72
C ASP A 41 -9.45 -8.92 1.63
N GLY A 42 -9.17 -9.56 2.78
CA GLY A 42 -8.80 -10.98 2.82
C GLY A 42 -7.56 -11.27 1.97
N ASP A 43 -7.63 -12.30 1.12
CA ASP A 43 -6.54 -12.69 0.23
C ASP A 43 -6.43 -11.85 -1.05
N ASP A 44 -7.48 -11.08 -1.38
CA ASP A 44 -7.53 -10.30 -2.62
C ASP A 44 -6.77 -8.97 -2.53
N CYS A 45 -6.55 -8.44 -1.32
CA CYS A 45 -5.79 -7.24 -1.07
C CYS A 45 -5.17 -7.27 0.32
N PHE A 46 -3.85 -7.23 0.38
CA PHE A 46 -3.10 -7.16 1.63
C PHE A 46 -1.87 -6.28 1.45
N ALA A 47 -1.42 -5.66 2.54
CA ALA A 47 -0.11 -5.02 2.61
C ALA A 47 0.88 -5.96 3.29
N LEU A 48 2.12 -5.99 2.80
CA LEU A 48 3.21 -6.73 3.40
C LEU A 48 4.30 -5.74 3.80
N VAL A 49 4.46 -5.51 5.10
CA VAL A 49 5.50 -4.62 5.64
C VAL A 49 6.76 -5.45 5.88
N GLN A 50 7.86 -5.02 5.27
CA GLN A 50 9.11 -5.77 5.27
C GLN A 50 10.29 -4.83 5.50
N THR A 51 11.39 -5.40 5.96
CA THR A 51 12.71 -4.77 5.98
C THR A 51 13.67 -5.65 5.20
N TYR A 52 14.62 -5.02 4.50
CA TYR A 52 15.69 -5.71 3.80
C TYR A 52 16.91 -4.79 3.71
N GLU A 53 18.08 -5.39 3.62
CA GLU A 53 19.32 -4.67 3.32
C GLU A 53 19.45 -4.51 1.79
N THR A 54 19.53 -3.27 1.31
CA THR A 54 19.74 -2.99 -0.11
C THR A 54 21.14 -3.41 -0.53
N LYS A 55 21.26 -4.10 -1.68
CA LYS A 55 22.57 -4.40 -2.26
C LYS A 55 23.14 -3.14 -2.92
N LEU A 56 24.41 -2.85 -2.64
CA LEU A 56 25.21 -1.83 -3.31
C LEU A 56 25.75 -2.34 -4.66
#